data_AF-A0A914E7V6-F1
#
_entry.id   AF-A0A914E7V6-F1
#
_cell.length_a   1.000
_cell.length_b   1.000
_cell.length_c   1.000
_cell.angle_alpha   90.00
_cell.angle_beta   90.00
_cell.angle_gamma   90.00
#
_symmetry.space_group_name_H-M   'P 1'
#
loop_
_entity.id
_entity.type
_entity.pdbx_description
1 polymer ?
#
loop_
_entity_poly.entity_id
_entity_poly.type
_entity_poly.pdbx_seq_one_letter_code
_entity_poly.pdbx_strand_id
1 'polypeptide(L)'
;MVDRQMVLFDHPTVKMMKSRFHFFGKLPYFKNFYNEVKYNRDELYKFYYKHVQEEKAKIDFSSSADPTNFCEAYLREIEKMNQQGGEHYFTEEQLIGVVSGMWMAGQETTTTTLVFAVLFMMLYPEVQKKIQEEIDRVIGSDRFITMEDKPSLHYISATCQLVSSTEGPKDPDTSEDPQKSFMDTLEIH
;
A
#
# COMPACT_ATOMS: atom_id res chain seq x y z
N MET A 1 -5.03 -13.97 -2.83
CA MET A 1 -5.93 -13.32 -1.85
C MET A 1 -6.06 -11.82 -2.14
N VAL A 2 -4.95 -11.16 -2.51
CA VAL A 2 -4.87 -9.73 -2.87
C VAL A 2 -5.56 -9.41 -4.21
N ASP A 3 -5.29 -10.14 -5.29
CA ASP A 3 -5.88 -9.84 -6.62
C ASP A 3 -7.42 -9.88 -6.64
N ARG A 4 -8.03 -10.72 -5.79
CA ARG A 4 -9.49 -10.79 -5.67
C ARG A 4 -10.10 -9.57 -5.00
N GLN A 5 -9.35 -8.87 -4.14
CA GLN A 5 -9.82 -7.67 -3.43
C GLN A 5 -9.86 -6.46 -4.37
N MET A 6 -8.85 -6.33 -5.24
CA MET A 6 -8.74 -5.25 -6.23
C MET A 6 -9.86 -5.33 -7.28
N VAL A 7 -10.10 -6.54 -7.82
CA VAL A 7 -11.24 -6.78 -8.72
C VAL A 7 -12.57 -6.44 -8.04
N LEU A 8 -12.68 -6.62 -6.72
CA LEU A 8 -13.88 -6.29 -5.97
C LEU A 8 -14.07 -4.78 -5.81
N PHE A 9 -13.04 -4.02 -5.40
CA PHE A 9 -13.17 -2.61 -5.03
C PHE A 9 -13.51 -1.72 -6.23
N ASP A 10 -12.90 -2.01 -7.38
CA ASP A 10 -13.17 -1.35 -8.66
C ASP A 10 -14.27 -2.03 -9.49
N HIS A 11 -14.86 -3.12 -8.99
CA HIS A 11 -15.97 -3.76 -9.68
C HIS A 11 -17.12 -2.77 -9.83
N PRO A 12 -17.69 -2.58 -11.04
CA PRO A 12 -18.82 -1.68 -11.27
C PRO A 12 -20.00 -1.99 -10.33
N THR A 13 -20.10 -3.24 -9.88
CA THR A 13 -21.06 -3.70 -8.87
C THR A 13 -20.82 -3.17 -7.46
N VAL A 14 -19.58 -3.12 -6.94
CA VAL A 14 -19.31 -2.52 -5.62
C VAL A 14 -19.54 -1.01 -5.66
N LYS A 15 -19.16 -0.38 -6.77
CA LYS A 15 -19.40 1.05 -7.00
C LYS A 15 -20.90 1.37 -7.07
N MET A 16 -21.70 0.52 -7.73
CA MET A 16 -23.16 0.61 -7.72
C MET A 16 -23.79 0.28 -6.36
N MET A 17 -23.18 -0.61 -5.57
CA MET A 17 -23.67 -0.97 -4.23
C MET A 17 -23.35 0.11 -3.18
N LYS A 18 -22.25 0.86 -3.35
CA LYS A 18 -21.95 2.09 -2.61
C LYS A 18 -22.80 3.29 -3.08
N SER A 19 -23.46 3.19 -4.25
CA SER A 19 -24.39 4.21 -4.73
C SER A 19 -25.71 4.16 -3.96
N ARG A 20 -26.34 5.34 -3.81
CA ARG A 20 -27.47 5.68 -2.92
C ARG A 20 -28.78 4.89 -3.14
N PHE A 21 -28.80 3.87 -3.99
CA PHE A 21 -29.99 3.15 -4.41
C PHE A 21 -30.10 1.78 -3.72
N HIS A 22 -30.87 1.74 -2.63
CA HIS A 22 -31.19 0.55 -1.81
C HIS A 22 -31.76 -0.66 -2.59
N PHE A 23 -32.17 -0.49 -3.85
CA PHE A 23 -32.80 -1.54 -4.66
C PHE A 23 -31.80 -2.58 -5.21
N PHE A 24 -30.55 -2.20 -5.47
CA PHE A 24 -29.57 -3.12 -6.09
C PHE A 24 -29.21 -4.32 -5.18
N GLY A 25 -29.32 -4.19 -3.86
CA GLY A 25 -29.11 -5.31 -2.92
C GLY A 25 -30.18 -6.41 -2.98
N LYS A 26 -31.33 -6.19 -3.66
CA LYS A 26 -32.42 -7.16 -3.78
C LYS A 26 -32.37 -8.01 -5.07
N LEU A 27 -31.45 -7.71 -5.99
CA LEU A 27 -31.34 -8.46 -7.24
C LEU A 27 -30.56 -9.77 -7.04
N PRO A 28 -31.05 -10.92 -7.54
CA PRO A 28 -30.42 -12.23 -7.32
C PRO A 28 -28.96 -12.30 -7.77
N TYR A 29 -28.61 -11.62 -8.86
CA TYR A 29 -27.25 -11.55 -9.40
C TYR A 29 -26.25 -10.93 -8.41
N PHE A 30 -26.67 -9.95 -7.63
CA PHE A 30 -25.81 -9.26 -6.66
C PHE A 30 -25.74 -9.96 -5.30
N LYS A 31 -26.59 -10.96 -5.04
CA LYS A 31 -26.60 -11.71 -3.78
C LYS A 31 -25.34 -12.58 -3.61
N ASN A 32 -24.93 -13.27 -4.68
CA ASN A 32 -23.72 -14.12 -4.65
C ASN A 32 -22.47 -13.26 -4.47
N PHE A 33 -22.39 -12.15 -5.20
CA PHE A 33 -21.32 -11.17 -5.08
C PHE A 33 -21.26 -10.54 -3.68
N TYR A 34 -22.41 -10.13 -3.12
CA TYR A 34 -22.47 -9.61 -1.75
C TYR A 34 -21.98 -10.61 -0.70
N ASN A 35 -22.34 -11.89 -0.87
CA ASN A 35 -21.86 -12.95 0.03
C ASN A 35 -20.34 -13.12 -0.06
N GLU A 36 -19.77 -13.03 -1.28
CA GLU A 36 -18.32 -13.10 -1.49
C GLU A 36 -17.58 -11.88 -0.91
N VAL A 37 -18.10 -10.67 -1.14
CA VAL A 37 -17.58 -9.43 -0.52
C VAL A 37 -17.61 -9.53 1.00
N LYS A 38 -18.73 -10.00 1.55
CA LYS A 38 -18.91 -10.17 2.99
C LYS A 38 -17.92 -11.19 3.55
N TYR A 39 -17.78 -12.35 2.91
CA TYR A 39 -16.84 -13.38 3.32
C TYR A 39 -15.39 -12.87 3.33
N ASN A 40 -14.96 -12.21 2.24
CA ASN A 40 -13.60 -11.67 2.12
C ASN A 40 -13.32 -10.59 3.17
N ARG A 41 -14.30 -9.72 3.45
CA ARG A 41 -14.19 -8.70 4.50
C ARG A 41 -14.09 -9.34 5.89
N ASP A 42 -14.93 -10.33 6.17
CA ASP A 42 -14.96 -10.98 7.48
C ASP A 42 -13.65 -11.76 7.74
N GLU A 43 -13.06 -12.38 6.71
CA GLU A 43 -11.74 -13.02 6.79
C GLU A 43 -10.60 -12.01 7.01
N LEU A 44 -10.60 -10.87 6.32
CA LEU A 44 -9.64 -9.79 6.56
C LEU A 44 -9.76 -9.23 7.98
N TYR A 45 -10.98 -9.01 8.46
CA TYR A 45 -11.21 -8.52 9.81
C TYR A 45 -10.65 -9.50 10.86
N LYS A 46 -10.88 -10.81 10.68
CA LYS A 46 -10.27 -11.84 11.55
C LYS A 46 -8.75 -11.80 11.51
N PHE A 47 -8.15 -11.59 10.34
CA PHE A 47 -6.71 -11.46 10.20
C PHE A 47 -6.17 -10.26 11.00
N TYR A 48 -6.74 -9.07 10.83
CA TYR A 48 -6.33 -7.88 11.58
C TYR A 48 -6.56 -8.03 13.08
N TYR A 49 -7.73 -8.55 13.46
CA TYR A 49 -8.06 -8.81 14.85
C TYR A 49 -7.03 -9.75 15.50
N LYS A 50 -6.74 -10.89 14.85
CA LYS A 50 -5.74 -11.84 15.32
C LYS A 50 -4.38 -11.18 15.51
N HIS A 51 -3.92 -10.39 14.54
CA HIS A 51 -2.64 -9.70 14.62
C HIS A 51 -2.59 -8.71 15.79
N VAL A 52 -3.64 -7.90 15.98
CA VAL A 52 -3.74 -6.96 17.11
C VAL A 52 -3.70 -7.70 18.46
N GLN A 53 -4.39 -8.84 18.58
CA GLN A 53 -4.34 -9.64 19.81
C GLN A 53 -2.95 -10.25 20.07
N GLU A 54 -2.28 -10.75 19.03
CA GLU A 54 -0.92 -11.28 19.13
C GLU A 54 0.09 -10.20 19.54
N GLU A 55 -0.04 -8.99 19.01
CA GLU A 55 0.79 -7.85 19.44
C GLU A 55 0.46 -7.45 20.88
N LYS A 56 -0.82 -7.33 21.22
CA LYS A 56 -1.28 -7.00 22.58
C LYS A 56 -0.71 -7.96 23.63
N ALA A 57 -0.63 -9.25 23.32
CA ALA A 57 -0.09 -10.27 24.22
C ALA A 57 1.41 -10.13 24.52
N LYS A 58 2.17 -9.41 23.67
CA LYS A 58 3.62 -9.19 23.83
C LYS A 58 3.95 -7.90 24.59
N ILE A 59 2.98 -6.99 24.74
CA ILE A 59 3.21 -5.66 25.30
C ILE A 59 3.30 -5.75 26.82
N ASP A 60 4.39 -5.22 27.35
CA ASP A 60 4.47 -4.84 28.76
C ASP A 60 3.90 -3.43 28.94
N PHE A 61 2.63 -3.36 29.36
CA PHE A 61 1.93 -2.09 29.60
C PHE A 61 2.49 -1.27 30.76
N SER A 62 3.34 -1.86 31.61
CA SER A 62 4.00 -1.15 32.71
C SER A 62 5.32 -0.50 32.29
N SER A 63 5.85 -0.87 31.13
CA SER A 63 7.11 -0.37 30.62
C SER A 63 7.01 1.09 30.19
N SER A 64 7.99 1.90 30.59
CA SER A 64 8.17 3.27 30.11
C SER A 64 9.03 3.36 28.85
N ALA A 65 9.41 2.22 28.25
CA ALA A 65 10.16 2.22 26.99
C ALA A 65 9.30 2.75 25.83
N ASP A 66 9.93 3.35 24.83
CA ASP A 66 9.24 3.82 23.64
C ASP A 66 8.56 2.65 22.90
N PRO A 67 7.35 2.86 22.34
CA PRO A 67 6.65 1.81 21.60
C PRO A 67 7.41 1.45 20.32
N THR A 68 7.52 0.17 20.04
CA THR A 68 8.29 -0.37 18.90
C THR A 68 7.55 -0.24 17.57
N ASN A 69 6.22 -0.14 17.62
CA ASN A 69 5.37 -0.03 16.44
C ASN A 69 4.07 0.74 16.74
N PHE A 70 3.34 1.09 15.67
CA PHE A 70 2.10 1.86 15.78
C PHE A 70 1.01 1.15 16.60
N CYS A 71 0.86 -0.17 16.46
CA CYS A 71 -0.14 -0.95 17.20
C CYS A 71 0.15 -0.89 18.71
N GLU A 72 1.41 -1.05 19.10
CA GLU A 72 1.83 -0.93 20.49
C GLU A 72 1.58 0.47 21.05
N ALA A 73 1.93 1.52 20.30
CA ALA A 73 1.69 2.90 20.71
C ALA A 73 0.19 3.16 20.95
N TYR A 74 -0.68 2.68 20.04
CA TYR A 74 -2.12 2.86 20.15
C TYR A 74 -2.72 2.05 21.31
N LEU A 75 -2.28 0.80 21.51
CA LEU A 75 -2.74 -0.06 22.60
C LEU A 75 -2.35 0.51 23.98
N ARG A 76 -1.15 1.07 24.11
CA ARG A 76 -0.73 1.77 25.34
C ARG A 76 -1.55 3.03 25.60
N GLU A 77 -1.92 3.77 24.56
CA GLU A 77 -2.80 4.94 24.72
C GLU A 77 -4.22 4.54 25.14
N ILE A 78 -4.76 3.42 24.63
CA ILE A 78 -6.03 2.85 25.12
C ILE A 78 -5.93 2.58 26.63
N GLU A 79 -4.85 1.91 27.08
CA GLU A 79 -4.66 1.56 28.48
C GLU A 79 -4.54 2.80 29.38
N LYS A 80 -3.78 3.81 28.93
CA LYS A 80 -3.65 5.08 29.63
C LYS A 80 -4.98 5.83 29.75
N MET A 81 -5.80 5.83 28.71
CA MET A 81 -7.13 6.46 28.72
C MET A 81 -8.11 5.72 29.63
N ASN A 82 -8.08 4.38 29.62
CA ASN A 82 -8.86 3.54 30.54
C ASN A 82 -8.54 3.85 32.01
N GLN A 83 -7.26 4.06 32.34
CA GLN A 83 -6.81 4.37 33.71
C GLN A 83 -7.21 5.77 34.17
N GLN A 84 -7.25 6.75 33.25
CA GLN A 84 -7.68 8.13 33.56
C GLN A 84 -9.20 8.21 33.83
N GLY A 85 -9.96 7.26 33.28
CA GLY A 85 -11.41 7.22 33.39
C GLY A 85 -12.10 8.25 32.48
N GLY A 86 -13.36 7.97 32.13
CA GLY A 86 -14.14 8.78 31.19
C GLY A 86 -14.29 8.13 29.81
N GLU A 87 -15.18 8.67 28.99
CA GLU A 87 -15.38 8.20 27.61
C GLU A 87 -14.25 8.68 26.69
N HIS A 88 -13.74 7.77 25.85
CA HIS A 88 -12.75 8.10 24.83
C HIS A 88 -13.01 7.31 23.54
N TYR A 89 -12.52 7.86 22.43
CA TYR A 89 -12.68 7.25 21.10
C TYR A 89 -11.63 6.16 20.79
N PHE A 90 -10.59 6.04 21.61
CA PHE A 90 -9.55 5.02 21.45
C PHE A 90 -10.13 3.65 21.81
N THR A 91 -10.39 2.82 20.81
CA THR A 91 -10.88 1.45 21.02
C THR A 91 -10.12 0.49 20.10
N GLU A 92 -10.10 -0.79 20.46
CA GLU A 92 -9.48 -1.81 19.61
C GLU A 92 -10.16 -1.91 18.24
N GLU A 93 -11.47 -1.65 18.15
CA GLU A 93 -12.19 -1.60 16.88
C GLU A 93 -11.69 -0.47 15.97
N GLN A 94 -11.46 0.72 16.55
CA GLN A 94 -10.87 1.84 15.81
C GLN A 94 -9.42 1.55 15.39
N LEU A 95 -8.64 0.89 16.26
CA LEU A 95 -7.29 0.44 15.90
C LEU A 95 -7.32 -0.49 14.68
N ILE A 96 -8.20 -1.50 14.67
CA ILE A 96 -8.37 -2.40 13.53
C ILE A 96 -8.76 -1.62 12.27
N GLY A 97 -9.67 -0.65 12.41
CA GLY A 97 -10.05 0.24 11.31
C GLY A 97 -8.85 0.98 10.72
N VAL A 98 -8.05 1.65 11.55
CA VAL A 98 -6.87 2.42 11.12
C VAL A 98 -5.81 1.51 10.49
N VAL A 99 -5.48 0.38 11.13
CA VAL A 99 -4.49 -0.59 10.61
C VAL A 99 -4.96 -1.17 9.27
N SER A 100 -6.23 -1.52 9.15
CA SER A 100 -6.79 -2.03 7.89
C SER A 100 -6.73 -0.99 6.77
N GLY A 101 -7.05 0.27 7.06
CA GLY A 101 -6.97 1.38 6.10
C GLY A 101 -5.54 1.64 5.65
N MET A 102 -4.59 1.70 6.60
CA MET A 102 -3.17 1.90 6.31
C MET A 102 -2.59 0.76 5.46
N TRP A 103 -2.92 -0.49 5.81
CA TRP A 103 -2.49 -1.67 5.05
C TRP A 103 -3.04 -1.65 3.63
N MET A 104 -4.35 -1.43 3.45
CA MET A 104 -4.98 -1.38 2.14
C MET A 104 -4.39 -0.28 1.26
N ALA A 105 -4.26 0.94 1.81
CA ALA A 105 -3.71 2.07 1.07
C ALA A 105 -2.25 1.85 0.62
N GLY A 106 -1.42 1.28 1.50
CA GLY A 106 0.00 1.05 1.21
C GLY A 106 0.25 -0.16 0.30
N GLN A 107 -0.52 -1.23 0.47
CA GLN A 107 -0.28 -2.48 -0.23
C GLN A 107 -0.61 -2.37 -1.72
N GLU A 108 -1.76 -1.79 -2.07
CA GLU A 108 -2.22 -1.70 -3.46
C GLU A 108 -1.30 -0.82 -4.31
N THR A 109 -1.01 0.38 -3.81
CA THR A 109 -0.15 1.36 -4.48
C THR A 109 1.26 0.82 -4.67
N THR A 110 1.89 0.34 -3.59
CA THR A 110 3.28 -0.17 -3.66
C THR A 110 3.41 -1.40 -4.56
N THR A 111 2.44 -2.33 -4.50
CA THR A 111 2.48 -3.54 -5.35
C THR A 111 2.38 -3.17 -6.82
N THR A 112 1.47 -2.26 -7.16
CA THR A 112 1.29 -1.79 -8.54
C THR A 112 2.58 -1.15 -9.04
N THR A 113 3.14 -0.20 -8.28
CA THR A 113 4.40 0.47 -8.61
C THR A 113 5.56 -0.50 -8.81
N LEU A 114 5.68 -1.54 -7.99
CA LEU A 114 6.71 -2.57 -8.18
C LEU A 114 6.50 -3.39 -9.45
N VAL A 115 5.25 -3.76 -9.76
CA VAL A 115 4.94 -4.49 -11.00
C VAL A 115 5.30 -3.67 -12.22
N PHE A 116 4.92 -2.39 -12.26
CA PHE A 116 5.29 -1.51 -13.37
C PHE A 116 6.79 -1.23 -13.43
N ALA A 117 7.48 -1.11 -12.28
CA ALA A 117 8.93 -0.94 -12.25
C ALA A 117 9.65 -2.14 -12.88
N VAL A 118 9.25 -3.36 -12.51
CA VAL A 118 9.83 -4.58 -13.08
C VAL A 118 9.48 -4.72 -14.56
N LEU A 119 8.23 -4.43 -14.96
CA LEU A 119 7.82 -4.42 -16.36
C LEU A 119 8.64 -3.42 -17.18
N PHE A 120 8.85 -2.21 -16.66
CA PHE A 120 9.66 -1.18 -17.30
C PHE A 120 11.10 -1.66 -17.51
N MET A 121 11.73 -2.24 -16.49
CA MET A 121 13.08 -2.80 -16.62
C MET A 121 13.18 -3.96 -17.63
N MET A 122 12.14 -4.79 -17.74
CA MET A 122 12.08 -5.87 -18.74
C MET A 122 11.93 -5.35 -20.18
N LEU A 123 11.18 -4.26 -20.37
CA LEU A 123 10.99 -3.63 -21.69
C LEU A 123 12.22 -2.81 -22.13
N TYR A 124 13.00 -2.30 -21.17
CA TYR A 124 14.15 -1.41 -21.38
C TYR A 124 15.41 -1.93 -20.67
N PRO A 125 16.06 -2.98 -21.20
CA PRO A 125 17.24 -3.58 -20.57
C PRO A 125 18.41 -2.61 -20.36
N GLU A 126 18.53 -1.59 -21.20
CA GLU A 126 19.51 -0.50 -21.07
C GLU A 126 19.31 0.32 -19.78
N VAL A 127 18.06 0.58 -19.40
CA VAL A 127 17.74 1.25 -18.13
C VAL A 127 18.14 0.34 -16.97
N GLN A 128 17.79 -0.95 -17.05
CA GLN A 128 18.16 -1.92 -16.03
C GLN A 128 19.70 -1.98 -15.86
N LYS A 129 20.46 -1.96 -16.96
CA LYS A 129 21.93 -1.95 -16.93
C LYS A 129 22.48 -0.69 -16.23
N LYS A 130 21.95 0.50 -16.57
CA LYS A 130 22.35 1.76 -15.93
C LYS A 130 22.03 1.78 -14.43
N ILE A 131 20.90 1.21 -14.02
CA ILE A 131 20.55 1.04 -12.60
C ILE A 131 21.58 0.17 -11.89
N GLN A 132 21.92 -1.00 -12.46
CA GLN A 132 22.91 -1.90 -11.88
C GLN A 132 24.29 -1.23 -11.77
N GLU A 133 24.73 -0.54 -12.82
CA GLU A 133 25.98 0.24 -12.82
C GLU A 133 25.99 1.34 -11.73
N GLU A 134 24.87 2.02 -11.50
CA GLU A 134 24.76 3.00 -10.41
C GLU A 134 24.85 2.34 -9.03
N ILE A 135 24.19 1.21 -8.82
CA ILE A 135 24.25 0.44 -7.57
C ILE A 135 25.69 -0.02 -7.30
N ASP A 136 26.33 -0.64 -8.28
CA ASP A 136 27.69 -1.15 -8.17
C ASP A 136 28.68 -0.02 -7.88
N ARG A 137 28.48 1.16 -8.49
CA ARG A 137 29.34 2.33 -8.28
C ARG A 137 29.16 2.99 -6.91
N VAL A 138 27.92 3.13 -6.43
CA VAL A 138 27.60 3.90 -5.21
C VAL A 138 27.66 3.04 -3.95
N ILE A 139 27.19 1.80 -4.05
CA ILE A 139 27.00 0.90 -2.89
C ILE A 139 28.09 -0.17 -2.87
N GLY A 140 28.44 -0.70 -4.04
CA GLY A 140 29.29 -1.88 -4.17
C GLY A 140 28.55 -3.16 -3.75
N SER A 141 29.29 -4.27 -3.66
CA SER A 141 28.73 -5.60 -3.38
C SER A 141 28.78 -6.02 -1.90
N ASP A 142 29.37 -5.18 -1.03
CA ASP A 142 29.81 -5.59 0.31
C ASP A 142 28.82 -5.26 1.43
N ARG A 143 27.75 -4.51 1.13
CA ARG A 143 26.76 -4.08 2.13
C ARG A 143 25.34 -3.93 1.55
N PHE A 144 24.36 -3.93 2.46
CA PHE A 144 22.98 -3.60 2.11
C PHE A 144 22.79 -2.11 1.83
N ILE A 145 21.82 -1.80 0.97
CA ILE A 145 21.35 -0.45 0.67
C ILE A 145 20.71 0.15 1.93
N THR A 146 21.02 1.40 2.23
CA THR A 146 20.40 2.17 3.33
C THR A 146 19.72 3.43 2.81
N MET A 147 18.91 4.09 3.64
CA MET A 147 18.27 5.36 3.26
C MET A 147 19.27 6.51 3.07
N GLU A 148 20.48 6.39 3.61
CA GLU A 148 21.56 7.37 3.44
C GLU A 148 22.11 7.36 2.01
N ASP A 149 21.94 6.27 1.27
CA ASP A 149 22.38 6.13 -0.12
C ASP A 149 21.46 6.86 -1.10
N LYS A 150 20.20 7.11 -0.71
CA LYS A 150 19.16 7.67 -1.58
C LYS A 150 19.58 8.96 -2.32
N PRO A 151 20.27 9.95 -1.69
CA PRO A 151 20.73 11.14 -2.38
C PRO A 151 21.81 10.86 -3.44
N SER A 152 22.50 9.72 -3.38
CA SER A 152 23.55 9.34 -4.33
C SER A 152 23.03 8.45 -5.47
N LEU A 153 21.82 7.89 -5.33
CA LEU A 153 21.15 7.02 -6.31
C LEU A 153 20.21 7.85 -7.19
N HIS A 154 20.79 8.75 -7.99
CA HIS A 154 20.03 9.70 -8.81
C HIS A 154 19.24 9.00 -9.92
N TYR A 155 19.82 8.03 -10.61
CA TYR A 155 19.20 7.33 -11.73
C TYR A 155 18.05 6.42 -11.28
N ILE A 156 18.24 5.69 -10.18
CA ILE A 156 17.17 4.92 -9.54
C ILE A 156 16.04 5.84 -9.09
N SER A 157 16.37 6.96 -8.44
CA SER A 157 15.36 7.91 -7.96
C SER A 157 14.53 8.48 -9.11
N ALA A 158 15.17 8.84 -10.23
CA ALA A 158 14.49 9.29 -11.45
C ALA A 158 13.60 8.19 -12.05
N THR A 159 14.09 6.94 -12.11
CA THR A 159 13.32 5.81 -12.64
C THR A 159 12.08 5.54 -11.77
N CYS A 160 12.21 5.54 -10.45
CA CYS A 160 11.07 5.35 -9.53
C CYS A 160 10.01 6.45 -9.70
N GLN A 161 10.43 7.71 -9.86
CA GLN A 161 9.51 8.83 -10.11
C GLN A 161 8.77 8.68 -11.44
N LEU A 162 9.45 8.23 -12.49
CA LEU A 162 8.84 7.98 -13.78
C LEU A 162 7.79 6.88 -13.69
N VAL A 163 8.15 5.73 -13.14
CA VAL A 163 7.24 4.58 -12.99
C VAL A 163 5.97 5.03 -12.28
N SER A 164 6.13 5.77 -11.17
CA SER A 164 4.99 6.31 -10.41
C SER A 164 4.14 7.29 -11.22
N SER A 165 4.73 8.01 -12.17
CA SER A 165 4.03 8.95 -13.06
C SER A 165 3.30 8.22 -14.20
N THR A 166 3.84 7.09 -14.67
CA THR A 166 3.24 6.29 -15.75
C THR A 166 1.98 5.53 -15.33
N GLU A 167 1.78 5.36 -14.01
CA GLU A 167 0.58 4.75 -13.42
C GLU A 167 -0.60 5.73 -13.30
N GLY A 168 -0.35 7.03 -13.47
CA GLY A 168 -1.39 8.06 -13.38
C GLY A 168 -2.45 7.96 -14.51
N PRO A 169 -3.66 8.51 -14.31
CA PRO A 169 -4.68 8.55 -15.35
C PRO A 169 -4.14 9.26 -16.60
N LYS A 170 -4.06 8.53 -17.71
CA LYS A 170 -3.62 9.07 -19.00
C LYS A 170 -4.68 10.03 -19.53
N ASP A 171 -4.28 11.28 -19.76
CA ASP A 171 -5.14 12.24 -20.45
C ASP A 171 -5.37 11.73 -21.89
N PRO A 172 -6.63 11.48 -22.31
CA PRO A 172 -6.92 10.91 -23.63
C PRO A 172 -6.44 11.79 -24.80
N ASP A 173 -6.11 13.06 -24.57
CA ASP A 173 -5.59 13.99 -25.59
C ASP A 173 -4.05 14.02 -25.72
N THR A 174 -3.32 13.26 -24.89
CA THR A 174 -1.86 13.17 -25.02
C THR A 174 -1.44 12.20 -26.13
N SER A 175 -1.13 12.77 -27.30
CA SER A 175 -0.57 12.05 -28.46
C SER A 175 0.94 11.77 -28.39
N GLU A 176 1.63 12.36 -27.41
CA GLU A 176 3.04 12.08 -27.14
C GLU A 176 3.17 10.79 -26.33
N ASP A 177 3.95 9.84 -26.86
CA ASP A 177 4.36 8.66 -26.10
C ASP A 177 5.26 9.12 -24.94
N PRO A 178 4.79 9.05 -23.67
CA PRO A 178 5.56 9.49 -22.52
C PRO A 178 6.87 8.71 -22.38
N GLN A 179 6.92 7.48 -22.93
CA GLN A 179 8.11 6.64 -22.92
C GLN A 179 9.16 7.16 -23.91
N LYS A 180 8.73 7.66 -25.08
CA LYS A 180 9.62 8.24 -26.08
C LYS A 180 10.21 9.58 -25.63
N SER A 181 9.36 10.47 -25.11
CA SER A 181 9.80 11.75 -24.53
C SER A 181 10.80 11.54 -23.38
N PHE A 182 10.62 10.49 -22.58
CA PHE A 182 11.55 10.15 -21.50
C PHE A 182 12.86 9.53 -22.00
N MET A 183 12.83 8.63 -22.98
CA MET A 183 14.07 8.11 -23.59
C MET A 183 14.90 9.23 -24.21
N ASP A 184 14.26 10.19 -24.87
CA ASP A 184 14.90 11.38 -25.40
C ASP A 184 15.47 12.28 -24.27
N THR A 185 14.84 12.29 -23.08
CA THR A 185 15.30 13.04 -21.89
C THR A 185 16.44 12.32 -21.14
N LEU A 186 16.52 11.00 -21.21
CA LEU A 186 17.64 10.22 -20.65
C LEU A 186 18.86 10.16 -21.57
N GLU A 187 18.70 10.53 -22.85
CA GLU A 187 19.78 10.79 -23.80
C GLU A 187 20.36 12.22 -23.69
N ILE A 188 20.01 12.98 -22.64
CA ILE A 188 20.71 14.24 -22.32
C ILE A 188 22.15 13.91 -21.91
N HIS A 189 23.08 14.31 -22.79
CA HIS A 189 24.55 14.28 -22.76
C HIS A 189 25.25 13.91 -21.44
#